data_AF-A0A3B8INC6-F1
#
_entry.id   AF-A0A3B8INC6-F1
#
_cell.length_a   1.000
_cell.length_b   1.000
_cell.length_c   1.000
_cell.angle_alpha   90.00
_cell.angle_beta   90.00
_cell.angle_gamma   90.00
#
_symmetry.space_group_name_H-M   'P 1'
#
loop_
_entity.id
_entity.type
_entity.pdbx_description
1 polymer ?
#
loop_
_entity_poly.entity_id
_entity_poly.type
_entity_poly.pdbx_seq_one_letter_code
_entity_poly.pdbx_strand_id
1 'polypeptide(L)'
;MDGVRAACEAYKVDLVGGDTTSSGAGLVLSVTAIGDALPEQIVRRSGAQKGDILCATGDLGAAYLGLQVLLREKEAFKANPDMQPNLEDYQYLVGRQLRPQARMDIIHDLRDLGVVPTSMMDISDGLASEIMHLSRASGVGIVIYEKNLPYTEELNRVAVDEFKIDPITCVLNGGEDYELVFTVKQADHDKIKNHPDINLIGYVADADREQIMVTKGEQIVPLKAQGWDHLK
;
A
#
# COMPACT_ATOMS: atom_id res chain seq x y z
N MET A 1 -21.88 10.28 -9.20
CA MET A 1 -22.03 10.51 -7.74
C MET A 1 -22.29 9.22 -6.96
N ASP A 2 -22.89 8.18 -7.55
CA ASP A 2 -23.26 6.98 -6.80
C ASP A 2 -22.06 6.25 -6.17
N GLY A 3 -20.91 6.20 -6.85
CA GLY A 3 -19.68 5.65 -6.26
C GLY A 3 -19.20 6.42 -5.02
N VAL A 4 -19.28 7.76 -5.04
CA VAL A 4 -18.93 8.60 -3.87
C VAL A 4 -19.89 8.31 -2.71
N ARG A 5 -21.21 8.24 -2.99
CA ARG A 5 -22.21 7.92 -1.96
C ARG A 5 -22.00 6.52 -1.38
N ALA A 6 -21.70 5.53 -2.22
CA ALA A 6 -21.42 4.18 -1.77
C ALA A 6 -20.17 4.12 -0.86
N ALA A 7 -19.12 4.88 -1.18
CA ALA A 7 -17.95 4.99 -0.31
C ALA A 7 -18.28 5.68 1.02
N CYS A 8 -19.01 6.81 0.98
CA CYS A 8 -19.50 7.50 2.17
C CYS A 8 -20.32 6.57 3.08
N GLU A 9 -21.23 5.78 2.52
CA GLU A 9 -22.02 4.79 3.26
C GLU A 9 -21.15 3.69 3.88
N ALA A 10 -20.23 3.11 3.10
CA ALA A 10 -19.34 2.05 3.55
C ALA A 10 -18.44 2.50 4.72
N TYR A 11 -17.92 3.73 4.66
CA TYR A 11 -17.02 4.28 5.70
C TYR A 11 -17.75 5.10 6.77
N LYS A 12 -19.08 5.21 6.70
CA LYS A 12 -19.90 6.03 7.60
C LYS A 12 -19.43 7.48 7.68
N VAL A 13 -19.15 8.07 6.51
CA VAL A 13 -18.70 9.46 6.35
C VAL A 13 -19.77 10.27 5.65
N ASP A 14 -20.02 11.49 6.13
CA ASP A 14 -20.97 12.41 5.51
C ASP A 14 -20.33 13.21 4.37
N LEU A 15 -21.03 13.31 3.22
CA LEU A 15 -20.68 14.25 2.15
C LEU A 15 -21.32 15.61 2.44
N VAL A 16 -20.55 16.53 3.02
CA VAL A 16 -21.06 17.81 3.55
C VAL A 16 -21.04 18.98 2.55
N GLY A 17 -20.35 18.84 1.42
CA GLY A 17 -20.28 19.91 0.41
C GLY A 17 -19.24 19.66 -0.67
N GLY A 18 -19.12 20.62 -1.58
CA GLY A 18 -18.16 20.62 -2.68
C GLY A 18 -18.44 21.76 -3.66
N ASP A 19 -17.57 21.90 -4.66
CA ASP A 19 -17.76 22.83 -5.77
C ASP A 19 -17.70 22.07 -7.11
N THR A 20 -18.31 22.63 -8.15
CA THR A 20 -18.23 22.08 -9.51
C THR A 20 -17.94 23.20 -10.49
N THR A 21 -16.80 23.09 -11.15
CA THR A 21 -16.32 24.10 -12.11
C THR A 21 -16.04 23.44 -13.46
N SER A 22 -16.39 24.12 -14.55
CA SER A 22 -16.08 23.67 -15.92
C SER A 22 -14.58 23.70 -16.18
N SER A 23 -14.03 22.64 -16.77
CA SER A 23 -12.60 22.52 -17.10
C SER A 23 -12.42 22.26 -18.59
N GLY A 24 -11.52 23.02 -19.22
CA GLY A 24 -11.05 22.77 -20.58
C GLY A 24 -9.95 21.71 -20.68
N ALA A 25 -9.36 21.31 -19.54
CA ALA A 25 -8.23 20.37 -19.47
C ALA A 25 -8.66 18.90 -19.23
N GLY A 26 -9.97 18.64 -19.14
CA GLY A 26 -10.52 17.33 -18.80
C GLY A 26 -11.05 17.24 -17.37
N LEU A 27 -11.36 16.02 -16.93
CA LEU A 27 -11.92 15.74 -15.61
C LEU A 27 -10.84 15.83 -14.53
N VAL A 28 -11.08 16.66 -13.52
CA VAL A 28 -10.26 16.75 -12.31
C VAL A 28 -11.16 16.51 -11.11
N LEU A 29 -10.75 15.60 -10.24
CA LEU A 29 -11.45 15.31 -8.98
C LEU A 29 -10.52 15.69 -7.84
N SER A 30 -10.98 16.59 -6.97
CA SER A 30 -10.28 16.96 -5.75
C SER A 30 -11.21 16.69 -4.56
N VAL A 31 -10.72 15.92 -3.60
CA VAL A 31 -11.49 15.46 -2.44
C VAL A 31 -10.76 15.90 -1.18
N THR A 32 -11.50 16.42 -0.20
CA THR A 32 -11.00 16.70 1.15
C THR A 32 -11.70 15.79 2.13
N ALA A 33 -10.93 15.05 2.93
CA ALA A 33 -11.43 14.26 4.04
C ALA A 33 -11.07 14.95 5.36
N ILE A 34 -12.03 15.01 6.29
CA ILE A 34 -11.86 15.59 7.62
C ILE A 34 -12.30 14.53 8.63
N GLY A 35 -11.46 14.29 9.63
CA GLY A 35 -11.75 13.38 10.74
C GLY A 35 -11.08 13.85 12.03
N ASP A 36 -11.44 13.23 13.13
CA ASP A 36 -10.93 13.53 14.47
C ASP A 36 -10.43 12.25 15.17
N ALA A 37 -9.51 12.45 16.10
CA ALA A 37 -9.00 11.41 16.97
C ALA A 37 -8.51 12.05 18.28
N LEU A 38 -8.45 11.26 19.35
CA LEU A 38 -7.81 11.70 20.58
C LEU A 38 -6.32 11.94 20.32
N PRO A 39 -5.69 12.99 20.90
CA PRO A 39 -4.27 13.31 20.64
C PRO A 39 -3.31 12.12 20.82
N GLU A 40 -3.57 11.27 21.81
CA GLU A 40 -2.79 10.06 22.13
C GLU A 40 -3.02 8.89 21.17
N GLN A 41 -4.06 8.95 20.35
CA GLN A 41 -4.38 7.95 19.31
C GLN A 41 -3.85 8.36 17.92
N ILE A 42 -3.32 9.58 17.78
CA ILE A 42 -2.75 10.05 16.51
C ILE A 42 -1.37 9.43 16.33
N VAL A 43 -1.29 8.45 15.44
CA VAL A 43 -0.02 7.87 14.99
C VAL A 43 0.55 8.72 13.86
N ARG A 44 1.83 9.08 13.95
CA ARG A 44 2.55 9.86 12.94
C ARG A 44 3.49 8.96 12.15
N ARG A 45 4.08 9.49 11.07
CA ARG A 45 5.21 8.84 10.36
C ARG A 45 6.46 8.75 11.24
N SER A 46 6.58 9.65 12.20
CA SER A 46 7.65 9.67 13.21
C SER A 46 7.25 8.87 14.44
N GLY A 47 8.21 8.17 15.04
CA GLY A 47 8.04 7.52 16.34
C GLY A 47 8.54 6.07 16.37
N ALA A 48 8.95 5.52 15.22
CA ALA A 48 9.61 4.23 15.14
C ALA A 48 10.91 4.25 15.95
N GLN A 49 11.13 3.19 16.72
CA GLN A 49 12.31 3.01 17.56
C GLN A 49 13.04 1.72 17.19
N LYS A 50 14.34 1.68 17.47
CA LYS A 50 15.14 0.46 17.32
C LYS A 50 14.46 -0.72 18.03
N GLY A 51 14.33 -1.83 17.31
CA GLY A 51 13.70 -3.05 17.81
C GLY A 51 12.18 -3.09 17.64
N ASP A 52 11.56 -2.03 17.12
CA ASP A 52 10.18 -2.12 16.65
C ASP A 52 10.07 -3.10 15.48
N ILE A 53 8.92 -3.77 15.39
CA ILE A 53 8.56 -4.69 14.33
C ILE A 53 7.94 -3.88 13.21
N LEU A 54 8.42 -4.08 11.97
CA LEU A 54 7.80 -3.48 10.79
C LEU A 54 6.72 -4.42 10.25
N CYS A 55 5.53 -3.87 10.05
CA CYS A 55 4.35 -4.58 9.58
C CYS A 55 3.80 -3.92 8.31
N ALA A 56 3.19 -4.74 7.44
CA ALA A 56 2.39 -4.27 6.32
C ALA A 56 1.05 -5.02 6.28
N THR A 57 -0.03 -4.34 5.87
CA THR A 57 -1.36 -4.97 5.78
C THR A 57 -1.64 -5.52 4.41
N GLY A 58 -2.52 -6.54 4.35
CA GLY A 58 -3.04 -7.10 3.10
C GLY A 58 -1.95 -7.60 2.16
N ASP A 59 -2.26 -7.60 0.87
CA ASP A 59 -1.35 -7.95 -0.22
C ASP A 59 -0.89 -6.69 -0.96
N LEU A 60 0.35 -6.70 -1.42
CA LEU A 60 0.98 -5.54 -2.07
C LEU A 60 1.28 -5.80 -3.56
N GLY A 61 1.33 -4.73 -4.34
CA GLY A 61 1.67 -4.73 -5.77
C GLY A 61 0.53 -5.13 -6.70
N ALA A 62 -0.66 -5.45 -6.17
CA ALA A 62 -1.79 -5.91 -6.97
C ALA A 62 -2.40 -4.78 -7.80
N ALA A 63 -2.45 -3.57 -7.25
CA ALA A 63 -2.93 -2.39 -7.95
C ALA A 63 -2.07 -2.10 -9.20
N TYR A 64 -0.76 -2.04 -9.03
CA TYR A 64 0.19 -1.87 -10.13
C TYR A 64 -0.02 -2.90 -11.25
N LEU A 65 -0.14 -4.18 -10.91
CA LEU A 65 -0.34 -5.22 -11.93
C LEU A 65 -1.73 -5.10 -12.60
N GLY A 66 -2.76 -4.73 -11.82
CA GLY A 66 -4.08 -4.38 -12.36
C GLY A 66 -4.03 -3.25 -13.38
N LEU A 67 -3.22 -2.21 -13.13
CA LEU A 67 -2.96 -1.15 -14.09
C LEU A 67 -2.28 -1.69 -15.36
N GLN A 68 -1.27 -2.56 -15.24
CA GLN A 68 -0.61 -3.17 -16.41
C GLN A 68 -1.58 -3.97 -17.27
N VAL A 69 -2.49 -4.74 -16.65
CA VAL A 69 -3.57 -5.45 -17.35
C VAL A 69 -4.47 -4.46 -18.09
N LEU A 70 -4.97 -3.41 -17.41
CA LEU A 70 -5.83 -2.41 -18.02
C LEU A 70 -5.16 -1.69 -19.21
N LEU A 71 -3.87 -1.39 -19.10
CA LEU A 71 -3.10 -0.76 -20.18
C LEU A 71 -2.93 -1.70 -21.38
N ARG A 72 -2.61 -2.97 -21.15
CA ARG A 72 -2.50 -3.99 -22.21
C ARG A 72 -3.82 -4.13 -22.97
N GLU A 73 -4.94 -4.28 -22.23
CA GLU A 73 -6.26 -4.43 -22.84
C GLU A 73 -6.71 -3.16 -23.58
N LYS A 74 -6.35 -1.98 -23.07
CA LYS A 74 -6.59 -0.70 -23.76
C LYS A 74 -5.88 -0.64 -25.11
N GLU A 75 -4.62 -1.09 -25.20
CA GLU A 75 -3.90 -1.13 -26.48
C GLU A 75 -4.50 -2.16 -27.44
N ALA A 76 -4.93 -3.32 -26.94
CA ALA A 76 -5.63 -4.30 -27.76
C ALA A 76 -6.96 -3.75 -28.32
N PHE A 77 -7.75 -3.06 -27.49
CA PHE A 77 -8.98 -2.40 -27.92
C PHE A 77 -8.73 -1.29 -28.96
N LYS A 78 -7.65 -0.51 -28.81
CA LYS A 78 -7.26 0.49 -29.83
C LYS A 78 -6.88 -0.16 -31.16
N ALA A 79 -6.23 -1.31 -31.14
CA ALA A 79 -5.83 -2.04 -32.34
C ALA A 79 -7.04 -2.67 -33.05
N ASN A 80 -8.05 -3.11 -32.29
CA ASN A 80 -9.30 -3.65 -32.81
C ASN A 80 -10.50 -3.27 -31.91
N PRO A 81 -11.23 -2.19 -32.24
CA PRO A 81 -12.35 -1.71 -31.41
C PRO A 81 -13.54 -2.68 -31.30
N ASP A 82 -13.64 -3.66 -32.20
CA ASP A 82 -14.69 -4.69 -32.15
C ASP A 82 -14.33 -5.81 -31.15
N MET A 83 -13.08 -5.88 -30.69
CA MET A 83 -12.63 -6.81 -29.66
C MET A 83 -12.92 -6.23 -28.28
N GLN A 84 -13.78 -6.90 -27.49
CA GLN A 84 -13.98 -6.51 -26.10
C GLN A 84 -12.80 -6.97 -25.22
N PRO A 85 -12.21 -6.08 -24.40
CA PRO A 85 -11.30 -6.46 -23.33
C PRO A 85 -11.87 -7.57 -22.46
N ASN A 86 -11.06 -8.60 -22.20
CA ASN A 86 -11.44 -9.64 -21.23
C ASN A 86 -10.65 -9.45 -19.93
N LEU A 87 -11.39 -9.13 -18.85
CA LEU A 87 -10.83 -8.90 -17.52
C LEU A 87 -11.28 -9.97 -16.49
N GLU A 88 -11.98 -11.03 -16.94
CA GLU A 88 -12.55 -12.05 -16.05
C GLU A 88 -11.46 -12.76 -15.22
N ASP A 89 -10.31 -13.04 -15.81
CA ASP A 89 -9.18 -13.71 -15.15
C ASP A 89 -8.35 -12.80 -14.24
N TYR A 90 -8.68 -11.51 -14.15
CA TYR A 90 -7.90 -10.48 -13.44
C TYR A 90 -8.74 -9.64 -12.48
N GLN A 91 -9.92 -10.13 -12.09
CA GLN A 91 -10.88 -9.37 -11.28
C GLN A 91 -10.28 -8.83 -9.98
N TYR A 92 -9.44 -9.61 -9.31
CA TYR A 92 -8.78 -9.16 -8.08
C TYR A 92 -7.79 -8.02 -8.36
N LEU A 93 -6.83 -8.23 -9.27
CA LEU A 93 -5.79 -7.25 -9.60
C LEU A 93 -6.40 -5.93 -10.10
N VAL A 94 -7.34 -6.01 -11.04
CA VAL A 94 -8.04 -4.83 -11.57
C VAL A 94 -8.91 -4.18 -10.50
N GLY A 95 -9.55 -4.97 -9.63
CA GLY A 95 -10.33 -4.48 -8.51
C GLY A 95 -9.50 -3.65 -7.53
N ARG A 96 -8.28 -4.12 -7.21
CA ARG A 96 -7.32 -3.40 -6.34
C ARG A 96 -6.94 -2.03 -6.93
N GLN A 97 -6.78 -1.94 -8.25
CA GLN A 97 -6.49 -0.67 -8.92
C GLN A 97 -7.69 0.28 -9.01
N LEU A 98 -8.88 -0.23 -9.39
CA LEU A 98 -10.03 0.62 -9.70
C LEU A 98 -10.87 0.98 -8.47
N ARG A 99 -10.83 0.15 -7.43
CA ARG A 99 -11.63 0.30 -6.22
C ARG A 99 -10.86 -0.19 -4.99
N PRO A 100 -9.73 0.46 -4.64
CA PRO A 100 -9.03 0.16 -3.40
C PRO A 100 -9.92 0.41 -2.18
N GLN A 101 -9.65 -0.30 -1.09
CA GLN A 101 -10.37 -0.15 0.17
C GLN A 101 -9.45 0.45 1.23
N ALA A 102 -9.86 1.56 1.83
CA ALA A 102 -9.18 2.12 3.00
C ALA A 102 -9.26 1.16 4.19
N ARG A 103 -8.12 0.91 4.85
CA ARG A 103 -7.96 -0.08 5.92
C ARG A 103 -8.48 0.37 7.30
N MET A 104 -9.71 0.88 7.35
CA MET A 104 -10.38 1.26 8.60
C MET A 104 -10.60 0.06 9.53
N ASP A 105 -10.79 -1.13 8.95
CA ASP A 105 -10.82 -2.42 9.65
C ASP A 105 -9.58 -2.61 10.53
N ILE A 106 -8.37 -2.43 9.98
CA ILE A 106 -7.12 -2.60 10.72
C ILE A 106 -6.99 -1.60 11.87
N ILE A 107 -7.48 -0.37 11.71
CA ILE A 107 -7.48 0.63 12.78
C ILE A 107 -8.35 0.18 13.95
N HIS A 108 -9.49 -0.47 13.67
CA HIS A 108 -10.36 -1.05 14.70
C HIS A 108 -9.73 -2.29 15.33
N ASP A 109 -9.17 -3.20 14.54
CA ASP A 109 -8.55 -4.43 15.03
C ASP A 109 -7.36 -4.12 15.96
N LEU A 110 -6.48 -3.19 15.58
CA LEU A 110 -5.36 -2.76 16.42
C LEU A 110 -5.85 -2.16 17.76
N ARG A 111 -6.93 -1.38 17.73
CA ARG A 111 -7.54 -0.81 18.94
C ARG A 111 -8.06 -1.91 19.87
N ASP A 112 -8.78 -2.89 19.33
CA ASP A 112 -9.36 -4.00 20.09
C ASP A 112 -8.28 -4.91 20.69
N LEU A 113 -7.15 -5.06 19.99
CA LEU A 113 -5.95 -5.72 20.50
C LEU A 113 -5.19 -4.89 21.54
N GLY A 114 -5.55 -3.63 21.75
CA GLY A 114 -4.82 -2.71 22.63
C GLY A 114 -3.39 -2.46 22.13
N VAL A 115 -3.23 -2.31 20.82
CA VAL A 115 -1.97 -2.01 20.13
C VAL A 115 -2.07 -0.61 19.53
N VAL A 116 -1.10 0.24 19.86
CA VAL A 116 -0.93 1.54 19.22
C VAL A 116 0.39 1.51 18.45
N PRO A 117 0.36 1.60 17.11
CA PRO A 117 1.58 1.67 16.33
C PRO A 117 2.49 2.83 16.77
N THR A 118 3.80 2.62 16.71
CA THR A 118 4.81 3.64 17.02
C THR A 118 5.02 4.59 15.85
N SER A 119 4.83 4.11 14.62
CA SER A 119 4.70 4.95 13.42
C SER A 119 3.81 4.26 12.39
N MET A 120 3.20 5.02 11.48
CA MET A 120 2.29 4.48 10.45
C MET A 120 2.11 5.43 9.27
N MET A 121 1.86 4.86 8.10
CA MET A 121 1.31 5.54 6.92
C MET A 121 0.66 4.54 5.94
N ASP A 122 -0.11 5.05 4.99
CA ASP A 122 -0.61 4.28 3.85
C ASP A 122 0.46 4.10 2.77
N ILE A 123 0.28 3.08 1.93
CA ILE A 123 1.15 2.72 0.80
C ILE A 123 0.50 3.21 -0.49
N SER A 124 0.90 4.42 -0.91
CA SER A 124 0.43 5.05 -2.15
C SER A 124 1.47 5.05 -3.25
N ASP A 125 2.77 5.19 -2.92
CA ASP A 125 3.84 5.30 -3.93
C ASP A 125 4.67 4.01 -4.05
N GLY A 126 4.37 3.01 -3.21
CA GLY A 126 5.04 1.72 -3.15
C GLY A 126 5.79 1.52 -1.83
N LEU A 127 5.89 0.27 -1.37
CA LEU A 127 6.40 -0.05 -0.03
C LEU A 127 7.81 0.51 0.23
N ALA A 128 8.69 0.50 -0.78
CA ALA A 128 10.04 1.04 -0.63
C ALA A 128 10.04 2.54 -0.34
N SER A 129 9.15 3.31 -0.99
CA SER A 129 9.01 4.75 -0.76
C SER A 129 8.56 5.03 0.66
N GLU A 130 7.53 4.33 1.12
CA GLU A 130 6.97 4.57 2.45
C GLU A 130 7.89 4.14 3.58
N ILE A 131 8.65 3.05 3.40
CA ILE A 131 9.73 2.67 4.32
C ILE A 131 10.75 3.81 4.43
N MET A 132 11.15 4.43 3.31
CA MET A 132 12.07 5.57 3.35
C MET A 132 11.47 6.79 4.05
N HIS A 133 10.17 7.04 3.89
CA HIS A 133 9.47 8.11 4.59
C HIS A 133 9.38 7.88 6.10
N LEU A 134 8.99 6.68 6.54
CA LEU A 134 8.97 6.30 7.96
C LEU A 134 10.36 6.37 8.57
N SER A 135 11.35 5.82 7.88
CA SER A 135 12.75 5.84 8.30
C SER A 135 13.27 7.27 8.47
N ARG A 136 13.06 8.15 7.48
CA ARG A 136 13.50 9.55 7.55
C ARG A 136 12.79 10.34 8.63
N ALA A 137 11.48 10.15 8.78
CA ALA A 137 10.69 10.86 9.78
C ALA A 137 11.04 10.43 11.21
N SER A 138 11.49 9.19 11.40
CA SER A 138 11.89 8.64 12.71
C SER A 138 13.39 8.69 12.97
N GLY A 139 14.22 8.92 11.95
CA GLY A 139 15.69 8.92 12.07
C GLY A 139 16.26 7.55 12.40
N VAL A 140 15.78 6.49 11.74
CA VAL A 140 16.14 5.09 12.02
C VAL A 140 16.44 4.31 10.74
N GLY A 141 17.24 3.25 10.81
CA GLY A 141 17.38 2.27 9.72
C GLY A 141 16.21 1.28 9.72
N ILE A 142 15.93 0.64 8.58
CA ILE A 142 14.88 -0.38 8.46
C ILE A 142 15.41 -1.58 7.68
N VAL A 143 15.13 -2.78 8.17
CA VAL A 143 15.47 -4.05 7.52
C VAL A 143 14.17 -4.79 7.19
N ILE A 144 14.00 -5.18 5.93
CA ILE A 144 12.89 -6.04 5.49
C ILE A 144 13.40 -7.38 4.96
N TYR A 145 12.54 -8.39 4.99
CA TYR A 145 12.82 -9.72 4.46
C TYR A 145 11.95 -9.98 3.23
N GLU A 146 12.58 -10.24 2.08
CA GLU A 146 11.88 -10.52 0.83
C GLU A 146 10.88 -11.68 0.97
N LYS A 147 11.27 -12.73 1.70
CA LYS A 147 10.43 -13.91 1.95
C LYS A 147 9.17 -13.62 2.78
N ASN A 148 9.10 -12.48 3.47
CA ASN A 148 7.97 -12.09 4.30
C ASN A 148 7.06 -11.08 3.59
N LEU A 149 7.42 -10.60 2.41
CA LEU A 149 6.61 -9.61 1.68
C LEU A 149 5.30 -10.25 1.20
N PRO A 150 4.14 -9.66 1.53
CA PRO A 150 2.86 -10.25 1.19
C PRO A 150 2.43 -9.90 -0.24
N TYR A 151 2.17 -10.92 -1.04
CA TYR A 151 1.55 -10.81 -2.36
C TYR A 151 0.82 -12.11 -2.70
N THR A 152 -0.18 -12.04 -3.57
CA THR A 152 -1.00 -13.20 -3.92
C THR A 152 -0.33 -14.11 -4.96
N GLU A 153 -0.76 -15.37 -5.00
CA GLU A 153 -0.34 -16.29 -6.07
C GLU A 153 -0.82 -15.83 -7.45
N GLU A 154 -1.99 -15.17 -7.52
CA GLU A 154 -2.48 -14.56 -8.76
C GLU A 154 -1.52 -13.47 -9.26
N LEU A 155 -1.06 -12.58 -8.35
CA LEU A 155 -0.06 -11.57 -8.68
C LEU A 155 1.21 -12.23 -9.20
N ASN A 156 1.72 -13.24 -8.49
CA ASN A 156 2.93 -13.97 -8.86
C ASN A 156 2.81 -14.55 -10.28
N ARG A 157 1.74 -15.30 -10.54
CA ARG A 157 1.46 -15.93 -11.83
C ARG A 157 1.39 -14.89 -12.95
N VAL A 158 0.57 -13.85 -12.80
CA VAL A 158 0.37 -12.85 -13.86
C VAL A 158 1.66 -12.04 -14.10
N ALA A 159 2.37 -11.65 -13.04
CA ALA A 159 3.61 -10.89 -13.16
C ALA A 159 4.69 -11.68 -13.91
N VAL A 160 4.92 -12.95 -13.52
CA VAL A 160 5.99 -13.78 -14.09
C VAL A 160 5.61 -14.35 -15.46
N ASP A 161 4.41 -14.92 -15.59
CA ASP A 161 4.04 -15.68 -16.78
C ASP A 161 3.61 -14.79 -17.93
N GLU A 162 2.97 -13.66 -17.64
CA GLU A 162 2.42 -12.78 -18.68
C GLU A 162 3.27 -11.53 -18.90
N PHE A 163 3.65 -10.84 -17.83
CA PHE A 163 4.37 -9.56 -17.93
C PHE A 163 5.90 -9.67 -17.85
N LYS A 164 6.43 -10.83 -17.43
CA LYS A 164 7.88 -11.05 -17.21
C LYS A 164 8.48 -10.05 -16.22
N ILE A 165 7.71 -9.68 -15.20
CA ILE A 165 8.10 -8.79 -14.11
C ILE A 165 8.36 -9.61 -12.85
N ASP A 166 9.39 -9.26 -12.09
CA ASP A 166 9.62 -9.81 -10.75
C ASP A 166 8.51 -9.31 -9.79
N PRO A 167 7.74 -10.20 -9.14
CA PRO A 167 6.71 -9.82 -8.17
C PRO A 167 7.18 -8.85 -7.09
N ILE A 168 8.45 -8.98 -6.67
CA ILE A 168 9.04 -8.08 -5.66
C ILE A 168 9.14 -6.64 -6.17
N THR A 169 9.33 -6.45 -7.48
CA THR A 169 9.30 -5.12 -8.09
C THR A 169 7.91 -4.49 -7.98
N CYS A 170 6.84 -5.27 -8.19
CA CYS A 170 5.47 -4.81 -8.02
C CYS A 170 5.20 -4.38 -6.57
N VAL A 171 5.61 -5.20 -5.59
CA VAL A 171 5.41 -4.91 -4.16
C VAL A 171 6.17 -3.64 -3.72
N LEU A 172 7.42 -3.50 -4.15
CA LEU A 172 8.28 -2.42 -3.67
C LEU A 172 8.00 -1.08 -4.35
N ASN A 173 7.64 -1.07 -5.63
CA ASN A 173 7.58 0.13 -6.47
C ASN A 173 6.25 0.33 -7.19
N GLY A 174 5.25 -0.54 -6.97
CA GLY A 174 3.99 -0.48 -7.69
C GLY A 174 3.11 0.70 -7.29
N GLY A 175 2.92 0.90 -5.98
CA GLY A 175 2.04 1.94 -5.46
C GLY A 175 0.55 1.62 -5.62
N GLU A 176 -0.28 2.59 -5.19
CA GLU A 176 -1.74 2.58 -5.24
C GLU A 176 -2.41 1.38 -4.54
N ASP A 177 -1.68 0.68 -3.66
CA ASP A 177 -2.24 -0.44 -2.90
C ASP A 177 -3.20 0.02 -1.79
N TYR A 178 -2.97 1.21 -1.23
CA TYR A 178 -3.71 1.81 -0.10
C TYR A 178 -3.81 0.92 1.15
N GLU A 179 -2.85 0.00 1.27
CA GLU A 179 -2.56 -0.75 2.48
C GLU A 179 -1.79 0.12 3.48
N LEU A 180 -1.62 -0.34 4.71
CA LEU A 180 -0.87 0.34 5.74
C LEU A 180 0.51 -0.29 5.92
N VAL A 181 1.53 0.55 6.10
CA VAL A 181 2.84 0.17 6.66
C VAL A 181 3.01 0.86 8.00
N PHE A 182 3.37 0.09 9.02
CA PHE A 182 3.46 0.61 10.38
C PHE A 182 4.47 -0.15 11.23
N THR A 183 4.90 0.47 12.32
CA THR A 183 5.80 -0.13 13.30
C THR A 183 5.09 -0.37 14.62
N VAL A 184 5.39 -1.47 15.30
CA VAL A 184 4.88 -1.76 16.65
C VAL A 184 6.01 -2.16 17.58
N LYS A 185 5.80 -1.99 18.89
CA LYS A 185 6.78 -2.42 19.89
C LYS A 185 6.91 -3.94 19.88
N GLN A 186 8.11 -4.44 20.17
CA GLN A 186 8.35 -5.88 20.32
C GLN A 186 7.44 -6.54 21.37
N ALA A 187 7.03 -5.80 22.42
CA ALA A 187 6.11 -6.28 23.46
C ALA A 187 4.70 -6.60 22.93
N ASP A 188 4.30 -6.02 21.79
CA ASP A 188 3.00 -6.25 21.16
C ASP A 188 3.04 -7.35 20.10
N HIS A 189 4.20 -7.99 19.87
CA HIS A 189 4.38 -9.08 18.90
C HIS A 189 3.28 -10.16 19.01
N ASP A 190 3.07 -10.67 20.23
CA ASP A 190 2.15 -11.79 20.45
C ASP A 190 0.68 -11.43 20.21
N LYS A 191 0.34 -10.14 20.23
CA LYS A 191 -1.00 -9.65 19.94
C LYS A 191 -1.29 -9.63 18.43
N ILE A 192 -0.27 -9.35 17.61
CA ILE A 192 -0.46 -9.16 16.15
C ILE A 192 0.02 -10.32 15.30
N LYS A 193 0.91 -11.20 15.80
CA LYS A 193 1.60 -12.23 14.98
C LYS A 193 0.68 -13.21 14.24
N ASN A 194 -0.55 -13.38 14.72
CA ASN A 194 -1.54 -14.31 14.16
C ASN A 194 -2.69 -13.57 13.47
N HIS A 195 -2.60 -12.25 13.32
CA HIS A 195 -3.63 -11.49 12.64
C HIS A 195 -3.60 -11.85 11.15
N PRO A 196 -4.74 -12.20 10.54
CA PRO A 196 -4.78 -12.73 9.17
C PRO A 196 -4.26 -11.72 8.13
N ASP A 197 -4.47 -10.43 8.40
CA ASP A 197 -4.18 -9.36 7.46
C ASP A 197 -2.96 -8.51 7.82
N ILE A 198 -2.20 -8.86 8.88
CA ILE A 198 -0.99 -8.11 9.26
C ILE A 198 0.23 -9.01 9.06
N ASN A 199 1.12 -8.59 8.16
CA ASN A 199 2.33 -9.30 7.80
C ASN A 199 3.54 -8.66 8.48
N LEU A 200 4.31 -9.45 9.23
CA LEU A 200 5.54 -9.01 9.88
C LEU A 200 6.69 -9.09 8.86
N ILE A 201 6.97 -7.96 8.20
CA ILE A 201 7.85 -7.90 7.04
C ILE A 201 9.30 -7.57 7.39
N GLY A 202 9.58 -7.11 8.63
CA GLY A 202 10.90 -6.62 8.99
C GLY A 202 10.99 -6.05 10.40
N TYR A 203 12.02 -5.25 10.63
CA TYR A 203 12.23 -4.57 11.90
C TYR A 203 13.00 -3.25 11.72
N VAL A 204 12.90 -2.39 12.73
CA VAL A 204 13.59 -1.11 12.81
C VAL A 204 14.98 -1.33 13.41
N ALA A 205 16.00 -0.88 12.69
CA ALA A 205 17.40 -0.93 13.09
C ALA A 205 17.91 0.44 13.59
N ASP A 206 19.18 0.49 13.98
CA ASP A 206 19.85 1.74 14.33
C ASP A 206 19.91 2.71 13.14
N ALA A 207 19.99 4.01 13.44
CA ALA A 207 20.01 5.11 12.46
C ALA A 207 21.23 5.11 11.52
N ASP A 208 22.30 4.43 11.93
CA ASP A 208 23.52 4.27 11.13
C ASP A 208 23.38 3.20 10.05
N ARG A 209 22.32 2.39 10.08
CA ARG A 209 22.02 1.42 9.03
C ARG A 209 21.21 2.05 7.91
N GLU A 210 21.64 1.78 6.69
CA GLU A 210 20.84 1.98 5.50
C GLU A 210 19.58 1.09 5.52
N GLN A 211 18.60 1.51 4.73
CA GLN A 211 17.34 0.84 4.50
C GLN A 211 17.64 -0.34 3.57
N ILE A 212 17.51 -1.56 4.07
CA ILE A 212 17.98 -2.76 3.38
C ILE A 212 16.90 -3.83 3.29
N MET A 213 17.02 -4.66 2.26
CA MET A 213 16.26 -5.89 2.12
C MET A 213 17.21 -7.09 2.18
N VAL A 214 16.82 -8.10 2.93
CA VAL A 214 17.45 -9.43 2.93
C VAL A 214 16.68 -10.30 1.94
N THR A 215 17.36 -10.70 0.86
CA THR A 215 16.76 -11.51 -0.21
C THR A 215 16.54 -12.95 0.23
N LYS A 216 15.79 -13.73 -0.56
CA LYS A 216 15.62 -15.19 -0.33
C LYS A 216 16.95 -15.95 -0.32
N GLY A 217 17.95 -15.45 -1.04
CA GLY A 217 19.33 -15.99 -1.05
C GLY A 217 20.25 -15.45 0.03
N GLU A 218 19.69 -14.81 1.08
CA GLU A 218 20.41 -14.19 2.20
C GLU A 218 21.36 -13.05 1.81
N GLN A 219 21.20 -12.49 0.61
CA GLN A 219 21.97 -11.31 0.19
C GLN A 219 21.34 -10.05 0.78
N ILE A 220 22.18 -9.11 1.19
CA ILE A 220 21.75 -7.79 1.65
C ILE A 220 21.82 -6.82 0.47
N VAL A 221 20.68 -6.23 0.13
CA VAL A 221 20.59 -5.22 -0.94
C VAL A 221 20.01 -3.92 -0.38
N PRO A 222 20.51 -2.75 -0.80
CA PRO A 222 19.90 -1.48 -0.42
C PRO A 222 18.52 -1.34 -1.05
N LEU A 223 17.55 -0.85 -0.28
CA LEU A 223 16.26 -0.45 -0.80
C LEU A 223 16.44 0.77 -1.70
N LYS A 224 15.88 0.69 -2.91
CA LYS A 224 15.82 1.82 -3.85
C LYS A 224 14.36 2.09 -4.12
N ALA A 225 13.89 3.27 -3.76
CA ALA A 225 12.55 3.73 -4.13
C ALA A 225 12.60 4.19 -5.60
N GLN A 226 11.77 3.57 -6.43
CA GLN A 226 11.45 4.03 -7.78
C GLN A 226 9.99 4.47 -7.89
N GLY A 227 9.36 4.78 -6.75
CA GLY A 227 7.95 5.15 -6.66
C GLY A 227 7.57 6.35 -7.54
N TRP A 228 6.26 6.57 -7.66
CA TRP A 228 5.69 7.56 -8.56
C TRP A 228 6.18 8.99 -8.28
N ASP A 229 6.52 9.74 -9.32
CA ASP A 229 6.96 11.14 -9.25
C ASP A 229 6.14 11.97 -10.24
N HIS A 230 5.23 12.81 -9.71
CA HIS A 230 4.33 13.64 -10.53
C HIS A 230 5.05 14.64 -11.46
N LEU A 231 6.34 14.89 -11.25
CA LEU A 231 7.13 15.87 -12.00
C LEU A 231 8.08 15.24 -13.03
N LYS A 232 8.12 13.91 -13.15
CA LYS A 232 8.98 13.18 -14.10
C LYS A 232 8.20 12.38 -15.13
#